data_AF-A0A2V9LYB0-F1
#
_entry.id   AF-A0A2V9LYB0-F1
#
_cell.length_a   1.000
_cell.length_b   1.000
_cell.length_c   1.000
_cell.angle_alpha   90.00
_cell.angle_beta   90.00
_cell.angle_gamma   90.00
#
_symmetry.space_group_name_H-M   'P 1'
#
loop_
_entity.id
_entity.type
_entity.pdbx_description
1 polymer ?
#
loop_
_entity_poly.entity_id
_entity_poly.type
_entity_poly.pdbx_seq_one_letter_code
_entity_poly.pdbx_strand_id
1 'polypeptide(L)'
;MQYGLGPIGCAVARALLEKDGLELVGAADIAPDKAAKDLASVLGLPGELGIRVEEDARVMLRTAQPDVVIHTTQSFFNEVYPQLELAVLAG
;
A
#
# COMPACT_ATOMS: atom_id res chain seq x y z
N MET A 1 0.01 3.11 5.55
CA MET A 1 0.43 2.41 4.31
C MET A 1 -0.76 2.20 3.38
N GLN A 2 -0.51 2.15 2.07
CA GLN A 2 -1.50 1.78 1.07
C GLN A 2 -1.42 0.26 0.79
N TYR A 3 -2.53 -0.47 0.95
CA TYR A 3 -2.62 -1.90 0.67
C TYR A 3 -3.56 -2.14 -0.52
N GLY A 4 -2.96 -2.52 -1.65
CA GLY A 4 -3.58 -2.62 -2.95
C GLY A 4 -3.28 -1.38 -3.78
N LEU A 5 -2.73 -1.59 -4.97
CA LEU A 5 -2.34 -0.57 -5.95
C LEU A 5 -3.06 -0.84 -7.29
N GLY A 6 -4.31 -1.32 -7.22
CA GLY A 6 -5.23 -1.26 -8.35
C GLY A 6 -5.60 0.19 -8.70
N PRO A 7 -6.48 0.43 -9.68
CA PRO A 7 -6.87 1.78 -10.08
C PRO A 7 -7.32 2.67 -8.91
N ILE A 8 -8.14 2.13 -8.01
CA ILE A 8 -8.61 2.83 -6.80
C ILE A 8 -7.44 3.09 -5.84
N GLY A 9 -6.64 2.06 -5.54
CA GLY A 9 -5.51 2.20 -4.61
C GLY A 9 -4.46 3.19 -5.07
N CYS A 10 -4.17 3.25 -6.37
CA CYS A 10 -3.29 4.27 -6.94
C CYS A 10 -3.89 5.67 -6.85
N ALA A 11 -5.20 5.83 -7.07
CA ALA A 11 -5.86 7.13 -6.90
C ALA A 11 -5.79 7.61 -5.44
N VAL A 12 -6.03 6.71 -4.48
CA VAL A 12 -5.91 6.99 -3.05
C VAL A 12 -4.47 7.36 -2.68
N ALA A 13 -3.48 6.58 -3.11
CA ALA A 13 -2.07 6.86 -2.83
C ALA A 13 -1.64 8.25 -3.34
N ARG A 14 -2.05 8.65 -4.56
CA ARG A 14 -1.81 10.02 -5.06
C ARG A 14 -2.46 11.07 -4.17
N ALA A 15 -3.72 10.87 -3.78
CA ALA A 15 -4.43 11.79 -2.90
C ALA A 15 -3.80 11.90 -1.49
N LEU A 16 -3.16 10.83 -0.98
CA LEU A 16 -2.43 10.87 0.29
C LEU A 16 -1.15 11.71 0.19
N LEU A 17 -0.43 11.62 -0.93
CA LEU A 17 0.80 12.39 -1.15
C LEU A 17 0.55 13.90 -1.21
N GLU A 18 -0.67 14.33 -1.52
CA GLU A 18 -1.07 15.74 -1.59
C GLU A 18 -1.64 16.28 -0.25
N LYS A 19 -1.83 15.43 0.76
CA LYS A 19 -2.48 15.82 2.02
C LYS A 19 -1.45 16.18 3.09
N ASP A 20 -1.52 17.42 3.55
CA ASP A 20 -0.80 17.84 4.75
C ASP A 20 -1.23 17.03 5.97
N GLY A 21 -0.25 16.64 6.79
CA GLY A 21 -0.48 15.88 8.02
C GLY A 21 -0.59 14.36 7.83
N LEU A 22 -0.40 13.86 6.61
CA LEU A 22 -0.27 12.43 6.32
C LEU A 22 1.09 12.13 5.69
N GLU A 23 1.67 11.00 6.07
CA GLU A 23 2.89 10.48 5.46
C GLU A 23 2.62 9.06 4.96
N LEU A 24 2.89 8.82 3.67
CA LEU A 24 2.76 7.49 3.10
C LEU A 24 4.05 6.70 3.35
N VAL A 25 4.09 5.95 4.44
CA VAL A 25 5.30 5.21 4.86
C VAL A 25 5.51 3.86 4.16
N GLY A 26 4.56 3.40 3.35
CA GLY A 26 4.62 2.06 2.78
C GLY A 26 3.51 1.75 1.79
N ALA A 27 3.78 0.80 0.88
CA ALA A 27 2.83 0.31 -0.10
C ALA A 27 3.00 -1.19 -0.36
N ALA A 28 1.90 -1.92 -0.48
CA ALA A 28 1.91 -3.35 -0.78
C ALA A 28 0.89 -3.71 -1.87
N ASP A 29 1.28 -4.57 -2.81
CA ASP A 29 0.41 -5.13 -3.86
C ASP A 29 0.99 -6.47 -4.33
N ILE A 30 0.12 -7.46 -4.53
CA ILE A 30 0.50 -8.83 -4.91
C ILE A 30 0.94 -8.98 -6.38
N ALA A 31 0.69 -7.96 -7.21
CA ALA A 31 0.98 -8.02 -8.64
C ALA A 31 2.51 -8.04 -8.87
N PRO A 32 3.08 -9.10 -9.47
CA PRO A 32 4.53 -9.24 -9.60
C PRO A 32 5.18 -8.13 -10.44
N ASP A 33 4.43 -7.51 -11.34
CA ASP A 33 4.88 -6.39 -12.15
C ASP A 33 5.01 -5.08 -11.35
N LYS A 34 4.54 -5.03 -10.10
CA LYS A 34 4.69 -3.87 -9.20
C LYS A 34 5.74 -4.09 -8.11
N ALA A 35 6.01 -5.34 -7.76
CA ALA A 35 6.95 -5.69 -6.69
C ALA A 35 8.34 -5.05 -6.89
N ALA A 36 8.93 -4.60 -5.78
CA ALA A 36 10.24 -3.93 -5.69
C ALA A 36 10.40 -2.63 -6.49
N LYS A 37 9.38 -2.17 -7.22
CA LYS A 37 9.40 -0.86 -7.89
C LYS A 37 9.20 0.25 -6.87
N ASP A 38 9.77 1.41 -7.18
CA ASP A 38 9.42 2.63 -6.47
C ASP A 38 7.96 2.98 -6.72
N LEU A 39 7.27 3.41 -5.66
CA LEU A 39 5.86 3.77 -5.71
C LEU A 39 5.60 4.90 -6.72
N ALA A 40 6.52 5.85 -6.93
CA ALA A 40 6.37 6.89 -7.94
C ALA A 40 6.14 6.28 -9.33
N SER A 41 6.91 5.25 -9.68
CA SER A 41 6.80 4.54 -10.95
C SER A 41 5.44 3.86 -11.11
N VAL A 42 4.94 3.19 -10.06
CA VAL A 42 3.62 2.54 -10.07
C VAL A 42 2.49 3.56 -10.18
N LEU A 43 2.68 4.75 -9.59
CA LEU A 43 1.72 5.86 -9.67
C LEU A 43 1.86 6.69 -10.96
N GLY A 44 2.86 6.45 -11.80
CA GLY A 44 3.13 7.26 -12.99
C GLY A 44 3.54 8.70 -12.66
N LEU A 45 4.18 8.91 -11.51
CA LEU A 45 4.69 10.21 -11.08
C LEU A 45 6.16 10.37 -11.51
N PRO A 46 6.62 11.60 -11.79
CA PRO A 46 8.03 11.87 -12.02
C PRO A 46 8.82 11.75 -10.70
N GLY A 47 10.09 11.35 -10.81
CA GLY A 47 11.00 11.23 -9.66
C GLY A 47 10.88 9.91 -8.90
N GLU A 48 11.38 9.89 -7.67
CA GLU A 48 11.34 8.74 -6.75
C GLU A 48 10.73 9.18 -5.43
N LEU A 49 9.88 8.33 -4.86
CA LEU A 49 9.33 8.53 -3.51
C LEU A 49 10.18 7.84 -2.44
N GLY A 50 11.07 6.92 -2.83
CA GLY A 50 11.86 6.11 -1.91
C GLY A 50 11.06 4.99 -1.23
N ILE A 51 9.81 4.78 -1.66
CA ILE A 51 8.91 3.76 -1.11
C ILE A 51 8.88 2.59 -2.08
N ARG A 52 9.51 1.48 -1.73
CA ARG A 52 9.45 0.26 -2.53
C ARG A 52 8.16 -0.48 -2.25
N VAL A 53 7.47 -0.90 -3.32
CA VAL A 53 6.28 -1.74 -3.21
C VAL A 53 6.69 -3.15 -2.81
N GLU A 54 6.10 -3.65 -1.72
CA GLU A 54 6.29 -5.03 -1.27
C GLU A 54 5.17 -5.93 -1.79
N GLU A 55 5.55 -7.12 -2.24
CA GLU A 55 4.59 -8.15 -2.65
C GLU A 55 3.93 -8.83 -1.43
N ASP A 56 4.66 -8.95 -0.32
CA ASP A 56 4.16 -9.50 0.93
C ASP A 56 3.85 -8.37 1.91
N ALA A 57 2.55 -8.09 2.09
CA ALA A 57 2.07 -7.08 3.03
C ALA A 57 2.56 -7.32 4.47
N ARG A 58 2.86 -8.58 4.86
CA ARG A 58 3.43 -8.90 6.18
C ARG A 58 4.80 -8.29 6.36
N VAL A 59 5.61 -8.28 5.30
CA VAL A 59 6.94 -7.66 5.32
C VAL A 59 6.78 -6.15 5.48
N MET A 60 5.93 -5.53 4.65
CA MET A 60 5.67 -4.08 4.69
C MET A 60 5.14 -3.60 6.04
N LEU A 61 4.17 -4.32 6.64
CA LEU A 61 3.64 -3.98 7.96
C LEU A 61 4.74 -4.00 9.04
N ARG A 62 5.65 -4.97 8.99
CA ARG A 62 6.76 -5.06 9.95
C ARG A 62 7.83 -3.99 9.74
N THR A 63 8.14 -3.64 8.49
CA THR A 63 9.24 -2.72 8.17
C THR A 63 8.81 -1.27 8.23
N ALA A 64 7.63 -0.94 7.72
CA ALA A 64 7.12 0.43 7.69
C ALA A 64 6.36 0.85 8.95
N GLN A 65 5.89 -0.12 9.76
CA GLN A 65 5.14 0.10 11.01
C GLN A 65 4.11 1.25 10.93
N PRO A 66 3.16 1.20 9.97
CA PRO A 66 2.23 2.29 9.74
C PRO A 66 1.16 2.40 10.84
N ASP A 67 0.76 3.62 11.18
CA ASP A 67 -0.36 3.85 12.11
C ASP A 67 -1.73 3.47 11.52
N VAL A 68 -1.86 3.59 10.20
CA VAL A 68 -3.12 3.33 9.47
C VAL A 68 -2.85 2.55 8.19
N VAL A 69 -3.69 1.56 7.92
CA VAL A 69 -3.73 0.82 6.65
C VAL A 69 -4.95 1.28 5.84
N ILE A 70 -4.73 1.72 4.60
CA ILE A 70 -5.82 1.98 3.66
C ILE A 70 -5.90 0.80 2.70
N HIS A 71 -7.00 0.05 2.79
CA HIS A 71 -7.17 -1.22 2.11
C HIS A 71 -8.11 -1.08 0.90
N THR A 72 -7.61 -1.40 -0.29
CA THR A 72 -8.35 -1.30 -1.55
C THR A 72 -8.01 -2.47 -2.48
N THR A 73 -8.32 -3.70 -2.07
CA THR A 73 -7.98 -4.91 -2.85
C THR A 73 -9.19 -5.54 -3.54
N GLN A 74 -10.18 -6.01 -2.78
CA GLN A 74 -11.32 -6.81 -3.27
C GLN A 74 -12.62 -6.41 -2.57
N SER A 75 -13.75 -6.84 -3.12
CA SER A 75 -15.09 -6.49 -2.61
C SER A 75 -15.70 -7.55 -1.69
N PHE A 76 -15.22 -8.79 -1.74
CA PHE A 76 -15.82 -9.90 -1.00
C PHE A 76 -15.13 -10.12 0.35
N PHE A 77 -15.92 -10.12 1.42
CA PHE A 77 -15.41 -10.18 2.79
C PHE A 77 -14.52 -11.40 3.05
N ASN A 78 -14.90 -12.58 2.57
CA ASN A 78 -14.12 -13.81 2.70
C ASN A 78 -12.73 -13.72 2.05
N GLU A 79 -12.58 -12.93 0.98
CA GLU A 79 -11.30 -12.74 0.29
C GLU A 79 -10.42 -11.72 1.02
N VAL A 80 -11.03 -10.66 1.59
CA VAL A 80 -10.31 -9.59 2.29
C VAL A 80 -10.05 -9.89 3.76
N TYR A 81 -10.84 -10.76 4.40
CA TYR A 81 -10.75 -11.04 5.84
C TYR A 81 -9.33 -11.42 6.30
N PRO A 82 -8.62 -12.36 5.63
CA PRO A 82 -7.25 -12.68 6.02
C PRO A 82 -6.28 -11.49 5.90
N GLN A 83 -6.55 -10.56 4.98
CA GLN A 83 -5.74 -9.36 4.75
C GLN A 83 -5.99 -8.30 5.85
N LEU A 84 -7.24 -8.17 6.29
CA LEU A 84 -7.64 -7.31 7.40
C LEU A 84 -7.14 -7.86 8.74
N GLU A 85 -7.28 -9.16 8.98
CA GLU A 85 -6.76 -9.84 10.16
C GLU A 85 -5.25 -9.61 10.29
N LEU A 86 -4.50 -9.72 9.18
CA LEU A 86 -3.08 -9.42 9.16
C LEU A 86 -2.78 -7.97 9.59
N ALA A 87 -3.53 -6.98 9.09
CA ALA A 87 -3.34 -5.59 9.47
C ALA A 87 -3.59 -5.36 10.97
N VAL A 88 -4.66 -5.97 11.51
CA VAL A 88 -5.02 -5.88 12.94
C VAL A 88 -3.98 -6.55 13.83
N LEU A 89 -3.44 -7.70 13.43
CA LEU A 89 -2.43 -8.41 14.23
C LEU A 89 -1.06 -7.73 14.23
N ALA A 90 -0.80 -6.80 13.30
CA ALA A 90 0.46 -6.08 13.22
C ALA A 90 0.56 -4.89 14.20
N GLY A 91 -0.53 -4.52 14.88
CA GLY A 91 -0.60 -3.42 15.86
C GLY A 91 -1.93 -3.34 16.58
#